data_AF-A0A2E9X9K6-F1
#
_entry.id   AF-A0A2E9X9K6-F1
#
_cell.length_a   1.000
_cell.length_b   1.000
_cell.length_c   1.000
_cell.angle_alpha   90.00
_cell.angle_beta   90.00
_cell.angle_gamma   90.00
#
_symmetry.space_group_name_H-M   'P 1'
#
loop_
_entity.id
_entity.type
_entity.pdbx_description
1 polymer ?
#
loop_
_entity_poly.entity_id
_entity_poly.type
_entity_poly.pdbx_seq_one_letter_code
_entity_poly.pdbx_strand_id
1 'polypeptide(L)' 'MLWAGDVRTVALGSDDDGDWDFIVLLQYPNRAAFIDMMTSPDYAAVNNHRLSGLERHVIIAADETFGQLSPQP' A
#
# COMPACT_ATOMS: atom_id res chain seq x y z
N MET A 1 0.06 -6.19 8.52
CA MET A 1 -0.98 -5.68 7.60
C MET A 1 -2.23 -5.41 8.41
N LEU A 2 -2.87 -4.25 8.28
CA LEU A 2 -4.07 -3.90 9.06
C LEU A 2 -5.37 -4.22 8.30
N TRP A 3 -5.39 -3.99 6.99
CA TRP A 3 -6.56 -4.16 6.13
C TRP A 3 -6.14 -4.31 4.66
N ALA A 4 -6.96 -5.01 3.87
CA ALA A 4 -6.84 -5.09 2.42
C ALA A 4 -8.23 -5.28 1.80
N GLY A 5 -8.41 -4.85 0.55
CA GLY A 5 -9.66 -5.06 -0.17
C GLY A 5 -9.63 -4.71 -1.65
N ASP A 6 -10.50 -5.39 -2.40
CA ASP A 6 -10.78 -5.07 -3.79
C ASP A 6 -11.55 -3.76 -3.89
N VAL A 7 -11.09 -2.88 -4.79
CA VAL A 7 -11.76 -1.62 -5.07
C VAL A 7 -12.94 -1.90 -6.00
N ARG A 8 -14.10 -1.32 -5.68
CA ARG A 8 -15.28 -1.43 -6.54
C ARG A 8 -15.42 -0.26 -7.50
N THR A 9 -15.17 0.95 -7.00
CA THR A 9 -15.34 2.20 -7.76
C THR A 9 -14.81 3.38 -6.92
N VAL A 10 -14.47 4.48 -7.57
CA VAL A 10 -14.26 5.78 -6.92
C VAL A 10 -15.63 6.37 -6.62
N ALA A 11 -16.03 6.37 -5.34
CA ALA A 11 -17.35 6.86 -4.95
C ALA A 11 -17.48 8.39 -5.04
N LEU A 12 -16.37 9.11 -4.88
CA LEU A 12 -16.25 10.58 -4.91
C LEU A 12 -14.85 10.96 -5.42
N GLY A 13 -14.76 11.79 -6.46
CA GLY A 13 -13.50 12.17 -7.12
C GLY A 13 -13.66 12.22 -8.64
N SER A 14 -12.57 12.53 -9.37
CA SER A 14 -12.56 12.31 -10.83
C SER A 14 -12.18 10.86 -11.12
N ASP A 15 -12.77 10.28 -12.16
CA ASP A 15 -12.34 8.97 -12.68
C ASP A 15 -10.88 9.01 -13.16
N ASP A 16 -10.36 10.20 -13.49
CA ASP A 16 -8.97 10.43 -13.89
C ASP A 16 -7.96 10.20 -12.74
N ASP A 17 -8.42 10.26 -11.48
CA ASP A 17 -7.61 9.89 -10.30
C ASP A 17 -7.45 8.35 -10.19
N GLY A 18 -8.26 7.64 -10.97
CA GLY A 18 -7.95 6.38 -11.62
C GLY A 18 -8.66 5.13 -11.09
N ASP A 19 -8.67 4.11 -11.93
CA ASP A 19 -9.30 2.80 -11.83
C ASP A 19 -8.49 1.82 -10.97
N TRP A 20 -8.34 2.12 -9.67
CA TRP A 20 -7.65 1.21 -8.77
C TRP A 20 -8.38 -0.14 -8.67
N ASP A 21 -7.63 -1.24 -8.71
CA ASP A 21 -8.18 -2.59 -8.49
C ASP A 21 -8.12 -3.02 -7.02
N PHE A 22 -7.11 -2.57 -6.27
CA PHE A 22 -6.79 -3.11 -4.94
C PHE A 22 -6.14 -2.09 -4.01
N ILE A 23 -6.47 -2.13 -2.72
CA ILE A 23 -5.86 -1.27 -1.69
C ILE A 23 -5.44 -2.10 -0.48
N VAL A 24 -4.29 -1.75 0.10
CA VAL A 24 -3.77 -2.33 1.35
C VAL A 24 -3.40 -1.21 2.32
N LEU A 25 -3.74 -1.38 3.60
CA LEU A 25 -3.28 -0.54 4.69
C LEU A 25 -2.23 -1.30 5.53
N LEU A 26 -1.02 -0.74 5.58
CA LEU A 26 0.10 -1.27 6.34
C LEU A 26 0.46 -0.31 7.47
N GLN A 27 0.80 -0.87 8.63
CA GLN A 27 1.40 -0.14 9.74
C GLN A 27 2.78 -0.69 10.00
N TYR A 28 3.77 0.20 10.02
CA TYR A 28 5.14 -0.11 10.38
C TYR A 28 5.42 0.40 11.79
N PRO A 29 6.28 -0.27 12.57
CA PRO A 29 6.61 0.19 13.92
C PRO A 29 7.28 1.57 13.92
N ASN A 30 7.96 1.92 12.83
CA ASN A 30 8.52 3.24 12.58
C ASN A 30 8.86 3.39 11.08
N ARG A 31 9.20 4.61 10.67
CA ARG A 31 9.61 4.92 9.28
C ARG A 31 10.84 4.15 8.82
N ALA A 32 11.82 3.92 9.69
CA ALA A 32 13.06 3.21 9.32
C ALA A 32 12.76 1.77 8.88
N ALA A 33 11.85 1.07 9.56
CA ALA A 33 11.45 -0.29 9.17
C ALA A 33 10.90 -0.38 7.74
N PHE A 34 10.17 0.64 7.27
CA PHE A 34 9.71 0.68 5.88
C PHE A 34 10.87 0.92 4.91
N ILE A 35 11.76 1.87 5.23
CA ILE A 35 12.91 2.19 4.37
C ILE A 35 13.84 0.98 4.27
N ASP A 36 14.14 0.33 5.39
CA ASP A 36 14.99 -0.87 5.43
C ASP A 36 14.40 -1.97 4.56
N MET A 37 13.08 -2.18 4.62
CA MET A 37 12.40 -3.15 3.76
C MET A 37 12.50 -2.77 2.28
N MET A 38 12.15 -1.54 1.90
CA MET A 38 12.17 -1.08 0.50
C MET A 38 13.57 -1.04 -0.13
N THR A 39 14.62 -0.90 0.69
CA THR A 39 16.02 -0.85 0.24
C THR A 39 16.77 -2.16 0.42
N SER A 40 16.12 -3.20 0.95
CA SER A 40 16.72 -4.51 1.14
C SER A 40 17.02 -5.24 -0.18
N PRO A 41 18.07 -6.09 -0.22
CA PRO A 41 18.33 -6.97 -1.35
C PRO A 41 17.16 -7.91 -1.65
N ASP A 42 16.48 -8.40 -0.62
CA ASP A 42 15.35 -9.33 -0.75
C ASP A 42 14.17 -8.65 -1.45
N TYR A 43 13.84 -7.40 -1.09
CA TYR A 43 12.82 -6.63 -1.79
C TYR A 43 13.24 -6.36 -3.25
N ALA A 44 14.50 -5.99 -3.48
CA ALA A 44 15.01 -5.74 -4.83
C ALA A 44 14.89 -6.98 -5.73
N ALA A 45 15.13 -8.18 -5.20
CA ALA A 45 15.08 -9.44 -5.93
C ALA A 45 13.67 -9.80 -6.44
N VAL A 46 12.61 -9.32 -5.78
CA VAL A 46 11.20 -9.62 -6.14
C VAL A 46 10.43 -8.42 -6.71
N ASN A 47 10.98 -7.20 -6.62
CA ASN A 47 10.31 -5.98 -7.05
C ASN A 47 10.00 -5.95 -8.57
N ASN A 48 10.68 -6.76 -9.37
CA ASN A 48 10.36 -6.94 -10.79
C ASN A 48 8.91 -7.43 -11.01
N HIS A 49 8.39 -8.29 -10.14
CA HIS A 49 7.00 -8.76 -10.24
C HIS A 49 6.00 -7.61 -10.08
N ARG A 50 6.25 -6.69 -9.16
CA ARG A 50 5.42 -5.50 -8.97
C ARG A 50 5.48 -4.56 -10.18
N LEU A 51 6.68 -4.33 -10.71
CA LEU A 51 6.88 -3.45 -11.86
C LEU A 51 6.25 -3.99 -13.14
N SER A 52 6.27 -5.31 -13.33
CA SER A 52 5.67 -5.95 -14.51
C SER A 52 4.19 -6.28 -14.34
N GLY A 53 3.70 -6.37 -13.11
CA GLY A 53 2.34 -6.79 -12.79
C GLY A 53 1.34 -5.66 -12.58
N LEU A 54 1.79 -4.42 -12.44
CA LEU A 54 0.92 -3.28 -12.14
C LEU A 54 1.05 -2.21 -13.23
N GLU A 55 -0.08 -1.82 -13.82
CA GLU A 55 -0.15 -0.64 -14.69
C GLU A 55 0.16 0.64 -13.92
N ARG A 56 -0.34 0.75 -12.69
CA ARG A 56 -0.12 1.88 -11.80
C ARG A 56 -0.02 1.44 -10.33
N HIS A 57 0.81 2.12 -9.55
CA HIS A 57 1.02 1.83 -8.13
C HIS A 57 1.52 3.06 -7.38
N VAL A 58 0.94 3.32 -6.20
CA VAL A 58 1.36 4.42 -5.31
C VAL A 58 1.49 3.93 -3.87
N ILE A 59 2.43 4.53 -3.13
CA ILE A 59 2.55 4.38 -1.68
C ILE A 59 2.41 5.77 -1.08
N ILE A 60 1.45 5.94 -0.18
CA ILE A 60 1.21 7.20 0.54
C ILE A 60 1.59 6.96 1.99
N ALA A 61 2.58 7.72 2.48
CA ALA A 61 2.96 7.71 3.88
C ALA A 61 2.08 8.71 4.65
N ALA A 62 1.49 8.26 5.75
CA ALA A 62 0.62 9.08 6.60
C ALA A 62 0.78 8.66 8.07
N ASP A 63 0.47 9.60 8.98
CA ASP A 63 0.41 9.32 10.41
C ASP A 63 -1.03 9.01 10.84
N GLU A 64 -1.19 8.04 11.73
CA GLU A 64 -2.49 7.67 12.28
C GLU A 64 -2.96 8.75 13.27
N THR A 65 -4.04 9.46 12.92
CA THR A 65 -4.70 10.41 13.84
C THR A 65 -5.79 9.73 14.66
N PHE A 66 -6.46 8.73 14.07
CA PHE A 66 -7.49 7.91 14.71
C PHE A 66 -7.59 6.56 13.99
N GLY A 67 -7.65 5.46 14.73
CA GLY A 67 -7.84 4.13 14.16
C GLY A 67 -8.65 3.21 15.06
N GLN A 68 -9.49 2.39 14.42
CA GLN A 68 -10.23 1.28 15.04
C GLN A 68 -9.79 -0.08 14.46
N LEU A 69 -8.90 -0.07 13.48
CA LEU A 69 -8.38 -1.28 12.86
C LEU A 69 -7.28 -1.84 13.76
N SER A 70 -7.59 -2.93 14.44
CA SER A 70 -6.57 -3.72 15.14
C SER A 70 -5.81 -4.59 14.14
N PRO A 71 -4.50 -4.82 14.32
CA PRO A 71 -3.78 -5.82 13.55
C PRO A 71 -4.53 -7.16 13.62
N GLN A 72 -4.78 -7.77 12.47
CA GLN A 72 -5.30 -9.14 12.44
C GLN A 72 -4.22 -10.10 12.96
N PRO A 73 -4.59 -11.15 13.73
CA PRO A 73 -3.64 -12.14 14.23
C PRO A 73 -2.93 -12.91 13.11
#